data_AF-A0A5K0Z795-F1
#
_entry.id   AF-A0A5K0Z795-F1
#
_cell.length_a   1.000
_cell.length_b   1.000
_cell.length_c   1.000
_cell.angle_alpha   90.00
_cell.angle_beta   90.00
_cell.angle_gamma   90.00
#
_symmetry.space_group_name_H-M   'P 1'
#
loop_
_entity.id
_entity.type
_entity.pdbx_description
1 polymer ?
#
loop_
_entity_poly.entity_id
_entity_poly.type
_entity_poly.pdbx_seq_one_letter_code
_entity_poly.pdbx_strand_id
1 'polypeptide(L)' 'MSKLEKHVSIDAQLRLVVPGKISDDDKLVEYDAILLDRFLDILQALHGDDIRET' A
#
# COMPACT_ATOMS: atom_id res chain seq x y z
N MET A 1 -0.37 4.98 13.92
CA MET A 1 0.46 4.05 13.11
C MET A 1 1.59 4.82 12.48
N SER A 2 2.82 4.33 12.63
CA SER A 2 3.97 4.88 11.92
C SER A 2 3.85 4.62 10.41
N LYS A 3 4.51 5.43 9.57
CA LYS A 3 4.50 5.25 8.12
C LYS A 3 4.99 3.85 7.69
N LEU A 4 5.94 3.29 8.43
CA LEU A 4 6.45 1.94 8.20
C LEU A 4 5.41 0.86 8.50
N GLU A 5 4.65 1.00 9.60
CA GLU A 5 3.57 0.08 9.94
C GLU A 5 2.44 0.10 8.89
N LYS A 6 2.14 1.29 8.33
CA LYS A 6 1.15 1.43 7.25
C LYS A 6 1.59 0.70 5.97
N HIS A 7 2.83 0.90 5.55
CA HIS A 7 3.38 0.23 4.38
C HIS A 7 3.38 -1.30 4.52
N VAL A 8 3.75 -1.80 5.72
CA VAL A 8 3.70 -3.24 6.03
C VAL A 8 2.26 -3.77 5.98
N SER A 9 1.28 -3.00 6.46
CA SER A 9 -0.13 -3.39 6.41
C SER A 9 -0.66 -3.47 4.97
N ILE A 10 -0.26 -2.55 4.09
CA ILE A 10 -0.69 -2.54 2.68
C ILE A 10 -0.08 -3.72 1.92
N ASP A 11 1.23 -3.95 2.06
CA ASP A 11 1.91 -5.10 1.44
C ASP A 11 1.28 -6.43 1.88
N ALA A 12 0.97 -6.58 3.17
CA ALA A 12 0.31 -7.78 3.68
C ALA A 12 -1.07 -8.01 3.06
N GLN A 13 -1.87 -6.95 2.88
CA GLN A 13 -3.20 -7.05 2.24
C GLN A 13 -3.10 -7.38 0.74
N LEU A 14 -2.16 -6.77 0.02
CA LEU A 14 -1.94 -7.07 -1.41
C LEU A 14 -1.51 -8.53 -1.61
N ARG A 15 -0.71 -9.10 -0.69
CA ARG A 15 -0.34 -10.53 -0.74
C ARG A 15 -1.50 -11.49 -0.52
N LEU A 16 -2.62 -11.05 0.06
CA LEU A 16 -3.81 -11.90 0.23
C LEU A 16 -4.60 -12.07 -1.07
N VAL A 17 -4.49 -11.14 -2.01
CA VAL A 17 -5.23 -11.15 -3.28
C VAL A 17 -4.41 -11.68 -4.45
N VAL A 18 -3.08 -11.70 -4.33
CA VAL A 18 -2.17 -12.21 -5.37
C VAL A 18 -1.82 -13.66 -5.04
N PRO A 19 -1.95 -14.61 -6.00
CA PRO A 19 -1.71 -16.05 -5.77
C PRO A 19 -0.25 -16.41 -5.44
N GLY A 20 0.68 -15.47 -5.57
CA GLY A 20 2.11 -15.63 -5.31
C GLY A 20 2.95 -14.89 -6.33
N LYS A 21 4.28 -14.87 -6.15
CA LYS A 21 5.20 -14.33 -7.15
C LYS A 21 5.17 -15.20 -8.40
N ILE A 22 5.07 -14.56 -9.57
CA ILE A 22 5.03 -15.25 -10.87
C ILE A 22 6.47 -15.58 -11.35
N SER A 23 7.46 -14.82 -10.87
CA SER A 23 8.89 -15.00 -11.14
C SER A 23 9.75 -14.52 -9.97
N ASP A 24 11.03 -14.88 -9.95
CA ASP A 24 11.97 -14.46 -8.89
C ASP A 24 12.21 -12.94 -8.88
N ASP A 25 12.06 -12.29 -10.05
CA ASP A 25 12.17 -10.85 -10.23
C ASP A 25 10.81 -10.12 -10.15
N ASP A 26 9.74 -10.82 -9.79
CA ASP A 26 8.43 -10.23 -9.57
C ASP A 26 8.44 -9.30 -8.35
N LYS A 27 8.21 -8.02 -8.63
CA LYS A 27 8.14 -6.91 -7.67
C LYS A 27 6.81 -6.16 -7.75
N LEU A 28 5.79 -6.74 -8.40
CA LEU A 28 4.52 -6.04 -8.65
C LEU A 28 3.88 -5.56 -7.34
N VAL A 29 3.73 -6.47 -6.36
CA VAL A 29 3.19 -6.14 -5.04
C VAL A 29 3.99 -5.06 -4.31
N GLU A 30 5.32 -5.10 -4.46
CA GLU A 30 6.23 -4.15 -3.81
C GLU A 30 6.11 -2.76 -4.44
N TYR A 31 5.97 -2.67 -5.77
CA TYR A 31 5.71 -1.40 -6.45
C TYR A 31 4.32 -0.85 -6.13
N ASP A 32 3.30 -1.69 -6.12
CA ASP A 32 1.93 -1.29 -5.79
C ASP A 32 1.82 -0.76 -4.36
N ALA A 33 2.49 -1.42 -3.39
CA ALA A 33 2.52 -0.96 -2.01
C ALA A 33 3.15 0.44 -1.88
N ILE A 34 4.26 0.70 -2.59
CA ILE A 34 4.93 2.00 -2.58
C ILE A 34 4.06 3.10 -3.19
N LEU A 35 3.41 2.79 -4.33
CA LEU A 35 2.54 3.75 -5.01
C LEU A 35 1.30 4.06 -4.18
N LEU A 36 0.69 3.04 -3.58
CA LEU A 36 -0.51 3.20 -2.78
C LEU A 36 -0.23 3.95 -1.47
N ASP A 37 0.90 3.69 -0.79
CA ASP A 37 1.31 4.46 0.40
C ASP A 37 1.44 5.96 0.07
N ARG A 38 2.12 6.30 -1.03
CA ARG A 38 2.25 7.69 -1.50
C ARG A 38 0.91 8.30 -1.89
N PHE A 39 0.05 7.52 -2.55
CA PHE A 39 -1.28 7.99 -2.93
C PHE A 39 -2.14 8.31 -1.70
N LEU A 40 -2.11 7.47 -0.67
CA LEU A 40 -2.85 7.71 0.58
C LEU A 40 -2.32 8.93 1.33
N ASP A 41 -1.01 9.17 1.32
CA ASP A 41 -0.43 10.41 1.85
C ASP A 41 -0.92 11.64 1.08
N ILE A 42 -0.97 11.58 -0.25
CA ILE A 42 -1.48 12.67 -1.10
C ILE A 42 -2.97 12.90 -0.84
N LEU A 43 -3.75 11.83 -0.78
CA LEU A 43 -5.18 11.88 -0.55
C LEU A 43 -5.48 12.51 0.83
N GLN A 44 -4.75 12.11 1.87
CA GLN A 44 -4.83 12.72 3.20
C GLN A 44 -4.44 14.21 3.18
N ALA A 45 -3.38 14.57 2.45
CA ALA A 45 -2.94 15.95 2.33
C ALA A 45 -3.96 16.86 1.60
N LEU A 46 -4.68 16.31 0.62
CA LEU A 46 -5.66 17.08 -0.18
C LEU A 46 -7.05 17.13 0.46
N HIS A 47 -7.45 16.07 1.16
CA HIS A 47 -8.83 15.88 1.61
C HIS A 47 -9.01 15.85 3.13
N GLY A 48 -7.92 15.93 3.90
CA GLY A 48 -7.95 15.76 5.35
C GLY A 48 -8.05 14.30 5.77
N ASP A 49 -8.11 14.06 7.08
CA ASP A 49 -8.00 12.72 7.65
C ASP A 49 -9.29 11.87 7.47
N ASP A 50 -10.43 12.51 7.27
CA ASP A 50 -11.76 11.87 7.25
C ASP A 50 -12.00 10.95 6.05
N ILE A 51 -11.38 11.22 4.89
CA ILE A 51 -11.58 10.42 3.67
C ILE A 51 -10.76 9.11 3.69
N ARG A 52 -9.75 9.02 4.58
CA ARG A 52 -8.84 7.87 4.63
C ARG A 52 -9.42 6.64 5.34
N GLU A 53 -10.50 6.80 6.10
CA GLU A 53 -11.06 5.76 6.98
C GLU A 53 -12.37 5.12 6.47
N THR A 54 -12.93 5.61 5.35
CA THR A 54 -14.08 4.98 4.65
C THR A 54 -13.68 3.72 3.90
#